data_AF-A0A1G5DHT4-F1
#
_entry.id   AF-A0A1G5DHT4-F1
#
_cell.length_a   1.000
_cell.length_b   1.000
_cell.length_c   1.000
_cell.angle_alpha   90.00
_cell.angle_beta   90.00
_cell.angle_gamma   90.00
#
_symmetry.space_group_name_H-M   'P 1'
#
loop_
_entity.id
_entity.type
_entity.pdbx_description
1 polymer ?
#
loop_
_entity_poly.entity_id
_entity_poly.type
_entity_poly.pdbx_seq_one_letter_code
_entity_poly.pdbx_strand_id
1 'polypeptide(L)'
;MIERLKTYSKRIIGVLYAAIMATTVGCGNNASLVIEQPESTEQVRSAENSISEQQEEQYVQDIGTEDEADSDQKAYAEILDCYYYELKSQQIYDDFWINAPFNTMATYAYSKDGYDKTGSLDYTGYGFVDLNGDGINELIIGNLSDDERLDKMVYLISTIHNNVPYGVLTSSETINYYLCQDNKIGYEAHGVDYKWSNTYRWYEFAEDGLSTDYIEGVQSYKGDDDSMLWKREDAYGNETDISQDEAEKAQEKYFSSRIQAELTPFADYSPKNPEDYYGDDAGMVFGKGYSSWNEGYLAYLNENMSNAEYGFIYALIYVDDDDIPELVCDSGVEAGGCQILTFYDGQVNVFQTARLYFTYIEKGGLLCNSEGHMGYYYDYVYRLEKGKWKPTFSGSYYEFDESQEIDYDEETGRYHTLHYEVDGEELDEQTYLAKLKEAYDEEKAKEPDSYLLVDDLMSYISDGKMYSADHRYELVIEDCTWEEAAKKCEEKGGYLASMTCDEEFDAVDALIKAEGKQNYCFYIGARYMDYGFEWTEPGLIQRDCTGSGYFKHWLDMFPSYRETLPDGTEIQEDYCEYIYRKSDDKFYINDVPNDVIAYYPGFKGCMGYICEYDN
;
A
#
# COMPACT_ATOMS: atom_id res chain seq x y z
N MET A 1 -4.06 3.33 19.59
CA MET A 1 -2.99 2.35 19.89
C MET A 1 -2.63 2.24 21.38
N ILE A 2 -2.64 3.32 22.18
CA ILE A 2 -2.45 3.28 23.66
C ILE A 2 -3.57 2.50 24.41
N GLU A 3 -4.67 2.17 23.75
CA GLU A 3 -5.78 1.40 24.34
C GLU A 3 -5.65 -0.13 24.19
N ARG A 4 -4.90 -0.66 23.22
CA ARG A 4 -4.71 -2.12 23.06
C ARG A 4 -3.87 -2.77 24.17
N LEU A 5 -3.13 -2.00 24.97
CA LEU A 5 -2.33 -2.51 26.10
C LEU A 5 -3.03 -2.43 27.46
N LYS A 6 -4.22 -1.82 27.58
CA LYS A 6 -4.87 -1.62 28.89
C LYS A 6 -5.72 -2.80 29.37
N THR A 7 -6.04 -3.75 28.50
CA THR A 7 -7.04 -4.80 28.83
C THR A 7 -6.41 -6.07 29.43
N TYR A 8 -5.08 -6.26 29.32
CA TYR A 8 -4.38 -7.45 29.85
C TYR A 8 -3.25 -7.12 30.84
N SER A 9 -3.52 -6.42 31.95
CA SER A 9 -2.69 -6.56 33.16
C SER A 9 -3.33 -5.93 34.40
N LYS A 10 -4.14 -6.70 35.12
CA LYS A 10 -4.43 -6.41 36.54
C LYS A 10 -3.75 -7.47 37.40
N ARG A 11 -2.47 -7.27 37.74
CA ARG A 11 -1.87 -7.74 39.00
C ARG A 11 -0.45 -7.19 39.23
N ILE A 12 -0.37 -6.36 40.28
CA ILE A 12 0.69 -6.24 41.31
C ILE A 12 1.25 -4.82 41.46
N ILE A 13 0.94 -4.27 42.63
CA ILE A 13 1.53 -3.07 43.24
C ILE A 13 2.87 -3.46 43.89
N GLY A 14 3.94 -2.68 43.64
CA GLY A 14 4.88 -2.29 44.70
C GLY A 14 6.39 -2.51 44.50
N VAL A 15 7.10 -1.37 44.47
CA VAL A 15 8.44 -1.08 45.04
C VAL A 15 9.70 -1.35 44.19
N LEU A 16 10.33 -0.22 43.79
CA LEU A 16 11.77 0.11 43.69
C LEU A 16 12.80 -1.00 43.99
N TYR A 17 13.79 -1.18 43.11
CA TYR A 17 15.20 -0.78 43.31
C TYR A 17 16.09 -1.24 42.14
N ALA A 18 17.05 -0.39 41.77
CA ALA A 18 18.19 -0.71 40.92
C ALA A 18 18.88 -2.01 41.37
N ALA A 19 19.13 -2.93 40.44
CA ALA A 19 19.89 -4.15 40.68
C ALA A 19 21.04 -4.28 39.68
N ILE A 20 22.19 -3.76 40.10
CA ILE A 20 23.52 -4.21 39.68
C ILE A 20 23.60 -5.72 39.95
N MET A 21 23.85 -6.55 38.95
CA MET A 21 24.21 -7.97 39.17
C MET A 21 25.58 -8.30 38.58
N ALA A 22 26.52 -8.41 39.52
CA ALA A 22 27.85 -8.93 39.35
C ALA A 22 27.85 -10.40 38.91
N THR A 23 28.77 -10.70 38.00
CA THR A 23 29.14 -12.03 37.53
C THR A 23 29.67 -12.91 38.65
N THR A 24 29.22 -14.17 38.71
CA THR A 24 29.99 -15.25 39.34
C THR A 24 29.94 -16.50 38.47
N VAL A 25 31.11 -16.83 37.94
CA VAL A 25 31.44 -18.02 37.15
C VAL A 25 31.59 -19.21 38.10
N GLY A 26 30.98 -20.35 37.74
CA GLY A 26 31.17 -21.63 38.39
C GLY A 26 31.26 -22.77 37.37
N CYS A 27 32.48 -23.24 37.10
CA CYS A 27 32.80 -24.36 36.22
C CYS A 27 32.28 -25.71 36.77
N GLY A 28 31.91 -26.63 35.87
CA GLY A 28 31.59 -28.01 36.24
C GLY A 28 31.26 -28.96 35.08
N ASN A 29 32.32 -29.40 34.37
CA ASN A 29 32.49 -30.58 33.49
C ASN A 29 31.33 -31.54 33.14
N ASN A 30 31.24 -31.76 31.81
CA ASN A 30 31.21 -33.02 31.03
C ASN A 30 30.34 -34.21 31.48
N ALA A 31 29.40 -34.57 30.61
CA ALA A 31 29.21 -35.96 30.17
C ALA A 31 28.64 -36.01 28.75
N SER A 32 29.38 -36.65 27.85
CA SER A 32 29.01 -36.96 26.47
C SER A 32 27.94 -38.05 26.41
N LEU A 33 27.00 -37.95 25.47
CA LEU A 33 26.31 -39.10 24.90
C LEU A 33 26.13 -38.88 23.38
N VAL A 34 26.36 -39.98 22.66
CA VAL A 34 26.57 -40.10 21.22
C VAL A 34 25.36 -40.84 20.62
N ILE A 35 24.79 -40.22 19.59
CA ILE A 35 24.20 -40.75 18.34
C ILE A 35 23.07 -41.80 18.42
N GLU A 36 21.94 -41.50 17.74
CA GLU A 36 21.46 -42.28 16.59
C GLU A 36 20.42 -41.50 15.76
N GLN A 37 20.77 -41.23 14.49
CA GLN A 37 19.84 -40.94 13.39
C GLN A 37 19.19 -42.25 12.92
N PRO A 38 18.07 -42.18 12.21
CA PRO A 38 17.83 -43.08 11.11
C PRO A 38 17.78 -42.36 9.76
N GLU A 39 18.36 -43.06 8.79
CA GLU A 39 18.55 -42.74 7.40
C GLU A 39 17.24 -42.61 6.60
N SER A 40 17.43 -41.90 5.49
CA SER A 40 16.65 -41.84 4.27
C SER A 40 16.21 -43.20 3.72
N THR A 41 15.12 -43.17 2.95
CA THR A 41 14.93 -44.15 1.86
C THR A 41 14.19 -43.51 0.69
N GLU A 42 14.98 -42.99 -0.26
CA GLU A 42 14.61 -42.91 -1.66
C GLU A 42 14.81 -44.29 -2.32
N GLN A 43 13.79 -44.83 -2.96
CA GLN A 43 13.90 -45.70 -4.15
C GLN A 43 12.54 -45.65 -4.89
N VAL A 44 12.40 -44.89 -5.98
CA VAL A 44 12.84 -45.16 -7.37
C VAL A 44 11.86 -46.04 -8.17
N ARG A 45 11.26 -45.35 -9.17
CA ARG A 45 10.92 -45.74 -10.54
C ARG A 45 9.56 -46.36 -10.91
N SER A 46 8.93 -45.57 -11.78
CA SER A 46 8.48 -45.88 -13.14
C SER A 46 7.13 -46.57 -13.32
N ALA A 47 6.15 -45.76 -13.73
CA ALA A 47 5.27 -46.12 -14.83
C ALA A 47 5.00 -44.84 -15.66
N GLU A 48 5.78 -44.67 -16.72
CA GLU A 48 5.47 -43.73 -17.79
C GLU A 48 4.24 -44.20 -18.57
N ASN A 49 3.52 -43.21 -19.09
CA ASN A 49 2.84 -43.19 -20.40
C ASN A 49 1.78 -44.24 -20.69
N SER A 50 0.52 -43.79 -20.72
CA SER A 50 -0.30 -43.94 -21.93
C SER A 50 -1.59 -43.11 -21.88
N ILE A 51 -1.72 -42.22 -22.88
CA ILE A 51 -2.98 -41.78 -23.52
C ILE A 51 -3.76 -40.73 -22.69
N SER A 52 -4.04 -39.49 -23.16
CA SER A 52 -4.32 -39.05 -24.53
C SER A 52 -3.93 -37.58 -24.78
N GLU A 53 -2.95 -37.38 -25.66
CA GLU A 53 -2.93 -36.27 -26.63
C GLU A 53 -4.16 -36.45 -27.55
N GLN A 54 -5.31 -35.90 -27.18
CA GLN A 54 -6.45 -35.72 -28.10
C GLN A 54 -7.53 -34.73 -27.59
N GLN A 55 -7.15 -33.79 -26.72
CA GLN A 55 -8.03 -32.68 -26.29
C GLN A 55 -7.37 -31.29 -26.32
N GLU A 56 -6.23 -31.13 -27.01
CA GLU A 56 -5.54 -29.83 -27.17
C GLU A 56 -5.46 -29.31 -28.61
N GLU A 57 -6.18 -29.91 -29.57
CA GLU A 57 -6.22 -29.42 -30.97
C GLU A 57 -7.63 -28.98 -31.42
N GLN A 58 -8.42 -28.38 -30.52
CA GLN A 58 -9.66 -27.73 -30.94
C GLN A 58 -9.99 -26.45 -30.16
N TYR A 59 -9.01 -25.55 -30.05
CA TYR A 59 -9.23 -24.13 -29.74
C TYR A 59 -8.25 -23.25 -30.53
N VAL A 60 -8.12 -23.50 -31.83
CA VAL A 60 -7.50 -22.55 -32.77
C VAL A 60 -8.39 -22.45 -34.00
N GLN A 61 -9.46 -21.66 -33.87
CA GLN A 61 -10.14 -20.97 -34.96
C GLN A 61 -11.23 -20.07 -34.37
N ASP A 62 -10.89 -18.81 -34.09
CA ASP A 62 -11.40 -17.65 -34.84
C ASP A 62 -10.84 -16.36 -34.17
N ILE A 63 -9.53 -16.12 -34.28
CA ILE A 63 -9.02 -14.77 -34.03
C ILE A 63 -9.21 -14.02 -35.35
N GLY A 64 -10.41 -13.47 -35.52
CA GLY A 64 -10.58 -12.33 -36.41
C GLY A 64 -9.59 -11.26 -35.97
N THR A 65 -8.98 -10.55 -36.92
CA THR A 65 -8.27 -9.31 -36.62
C THR A 65 -9.29 -8.38 -35.96
N GLU A 66 -9.28 -8.32 -34.63
CA GLU A 66 -10.03 -7.30 -33.91
C GLU A 66 -9.51 -5.93 -34.38
N ASP A 67 -10.43 -4.99 -34.58
CA ASP A 67 -10.07 -3.61 -34.91
C ASP A 67 -9.27 -3.04 -33.72
N GLU A 68 -8.17 -2.33 -33.97
CA GLU A 68 -7.31 -1.76 -32.92
C GLU A 68 -8.13 -0.87 -31.96
N ALA A 69 -9.14 -0.18 -32.49
CA ALA A 69 -10.06 0.61 -31.68
C ALA A 69 -10.96 -0.22 -30.75
N ASP A 70 -11.29 -1.48 -31.08
CA ASP A 70 -12.05 -2.37 -30.19
C ASP A 70 -11.14 -3.02 -29.15
N SER A 71 -9.86 -3.27 -29.45
CA SER A 71 -8.89 -3.73 -28.45
C SER A 71 -8.62 -2.66 -27.38
N ASP A 72 -8.44 -1.39 -27.79
CA ASP A 72 -8.20 -0.31 -26.83
C ASP A 72 -9.45 -0.05 -25.96
N GLN A 73 -10.65 -0.06 -26.55
CA GLN A 73 -11.89 0.03 -25.77
C GLN A 73 -12.06 -1.10 -24.75
N LYS A 74 -11.55 -2.30 -25.03
CA LYS A 74 -11.56 -3.42 -24.07
C LYS A 74 -10.52 -3.23 -22.97
N ALA A 75 -9.35 -2.68 -23.30
CA ALA A 75 -8.30 -2.37 -22.33
C ALA A 75 -8.79 -1.34 -21.31
N TYR A 76 -9.43 -0.26 -21.79
CA TYR A 76 -9.92 0.84 -20.96
C TYR A 76 -11.42 0.76 -20.58
N ALA A 77 -12.04 -0.42 -20.71
CA ALA A 77 -13.47 -0.59 -20.52
C ALA A 77 -13.99 -0.05 -19.18
N GLU A 78 -13.21 -0.19 -18.10
CA GLU A 78 -13.62 0.22 -16.76
C GLU A 78 -13.77 1.74 -16.63
N ILE A 79 -12.82 2.49 -17.20
CA ILE A 79 -12.91 3.95 -17.26
C ILE A 79 -14.07 4.35 -18.19
N LEU A 80 -14.15 3.77 -19.38
CA LEU A 80 -15.14 4.15 -20.39
C LEU A 80 -16.59 3.88 -19.95
N ASP A 81 -16.85 2.72 -19.33
CA ASP A 81 -18.14 2.37 -18.76
C ASP A 81 -18.54 3.37 -17.66
N CYS A 82 -17.60 3.70 -16.76
CA CYS A 82 -17.82 4.66 -15.68
C CYS A 82 -18.23 6.03 -16.25
N TYR A 83 -17.48 6.57 -17.21
CA TYR A 83 -17.85 7.82 -17.89
C TYR A 83 -19.21 7.75 -18.57
N TYR A 84 -19.52 6.66 -19.26
CA TYR A 84 -20.82 6.50 -19.91
C TYR A 84 -21.98 6.57 -18.91
N TYR A 85 -21.90 5.80 -17.81
CA TYR A 85 -22.98 5.75 -16.82
C TYR A 85 -23.12 7.08 -16.08
N GLU A 86 -22.00 7.72 -15.70
CA GLU A 86 -22.00 9.02 -15.03
C GLU A 86 -22.57 10.15 -15.92
N LEU A 87 -22.17 10.21 -17.19
CA LEU A 87 -22.72 11.19 -18.13
C LEU A 87 -24.21 10.93 -18.42
N LYS A 88 -24.62 9.65 -18.49
CA LYS A 88 -26.00 9.24 -18.71
C LYS A 88 -26.91 9.54 -17.53
N SER A 89 -26.38 9.50 -16.30
CA SER A 89 -27.13 9.84 -15.08
C SER A 89 -27.58 11.31 -15.08
N GLN A 90 -26.87 12.17 -15.81
CA GLN A 90 -27.09 13.63 -15.87
C GLN A 90 -27.01 14.30 -14.49
N GLN A 91 -26.25 13.69 -13.57
CA GLN A 91 -25.93 14.25 -12.27
C GLN A 91 -25.19 15.58 -12.45
N ILE A 92 -25.51 16.54 -11.57
CA ILE A 92 -24.79 17.81 -11.48
C ILE A 92 -23.76 17.69 -10.38
N TYR A 93 -22.55 18.09 -10.71
CA TYR A 93 -21.45 18.24 -9.77
C TYR A 93 -21.18 19.74 -9.58
N ASP A 94 -21.18 20.17 -8.33
CA ASP A 94 -20.81 21.55 -7.94
C ASP A 94 -19.30 21.67 -7.64
N ASP A 95 -18.64 20.53 -7.42
CA ASP A 95 -17.24 20.40 -7.09
C ASP A 95 -16.52 19.55 -8.14
N PHE A 96 -15.49 20.11 -8.78
CA PHE A 96 -14.70 19.42 -9.80
C PHE A 96 -13.34 18.93 -9.27
N TRP A 97 -13.39 18.33 -8.08
CA TRP A 97 -12.26 17.59 -7.52
C TRP A 97 -12.25 16.17 -8.09
N ILE A 98 -11.05 15.60 -8.22
CA ILE A 98 -10.79 14.33 -8.92
C ILE A 98 -11.55 13.19 -8.23
N ASN A 99 -12.43 12.50 -8.97
CA ASN A 99 -13.08 11.25 -8.55
C ASN A 99 -12.64 10.11 -9.50
N ALA A 100 -11.40 9.65 -9.40
CA ALA A 100 -10.92 8.56 -10.24
C ALA A 100 -11.81 7.30 -10.10
N PRO A 101 -12.18 6.63 -11.20
CA PRO A 101 -11.72 6.87 -12.58
C PRO A 101 -12.50 7.96 -13.37
N PHE A 102 -13.57 8.55 -12.84
CA PHE A 102 -14.37 9.59 -13.50
C PHE A 102 -13.95 11.04 -13.14
N ASN A 103 -13.34 11.76 -14.08
CA ASN A 103 -13.14 13.19 -13.91
C ASN A 103 -14.45 13.97 -14.12
N THR A 104 -14.97 14.55 -13.04
CA THR A 104 -16.16 15.39 -12.99
C THR A 104 -16.09 16.61 -13.92
N MET A 105 -14.90 17.06 -14.36
CA MET A 105 -14.76 18.09 -15.39
C MET A 105 -15.49 17.75 -16.70
N ALA A 106 -15.71 16.47 -17.00
CA ALA A 106 -16.50 16.04 -18.15
C ALA A 106 -17.97 16.49 -18.08
N THR A 107 -18.48 16.84 -16.89
CA THR A 107 -19.84 17.37 -16.74
C THR A 107 -19.90 18.88 -16.89
N TYR A 108 -18.77 19.58 -17.01
CA TYR A 108 -18.70 21.05 -16.90
C TYR A 108 -19.59 21.76 -17.91
N ALA A 109 -19.67 21.24 -19.14
CA ALA A 109 -20.50 21.80 -20.21
C ALA A 109 -21.99 21.92 -19.83
N TYR A 110 -22.46 21.18 -18.82
CA TYR A 110 -23.87 21.17 -18.41
C TYR A 110 -24.12 21.24 -16.88
N SER A 111 -23.11 21.29 -16.01
CA SER A 111 -23.30 21.29 -14.55
C SER A 111 -23.38 22.69 -13.93
N LYS A 112 -22.29 23.49 -13.94
CA LYS A 112 -22.11 24.71 -13.12
C LYS A 112 -23.21 25.78 -13.29
N ASP A 113 -23.80 25.88 -14.48
CA ASP A 113 -24.88 26.83 -14.83
C ASP A 113 -25.97 26.18 -15.72
N GLY A 114 -26.03 24.85 -15.78
CA GLY A 114 -26.55 23.99 -16.86
C GLY A 114 -27.66 24.53 -17.79
N TYR A 115 -27.42 24.45 -19.11
CA TYR A 115 -28.38 24.83 -20.16
C TYR A 115 -29.02 23.62 -20.89
N ASP A 116 -28.28 22.55 -21.15
CA ASP A 116 -28.78 21.34 -21.84
C ASP A 116 -28.10 20.08 -21.31
N LYS A 117 -28.81 19.33 -20.46
CA LYS A 117 -28.32 18.04 -19.94
C LYS A 117 -28.51 16.90 -20.94
N THR A 118 -29.34 17.10 -21.96
CA THR A 118 -29.67 16.02 -22.91
C THR A 118 -28.52 15.71 -23.84
N GLY A 119 -27.57 16.65 -24.01
CA GLY A 119 -26.32 16.46 -24.74
C GLY A 119 -25.15 15.93 -23.90
N SER A 120 -25.34 15.48 -22.65
CA SER A 120 -24.22 15.07 -21.79
C SER A 120 -23.29 14.03 -22.44
N LEU A 121 -23.86 13.04 -23.13
CA LEU A 121 -23.13 12.01 -23.87
C LEU A 121 -22.52 12.51 -25.20
N ASP A 122 -23.03 13.60 -25.75
CA ASP A 122 -22.54 14.20 -27.01
C ASP A 122 -21.40 15.21 -26.76
N TYR A 123 -21.36 15.81 -25.57
CA TYR A 123 -20.42 16.88 -25.21
C TYR A 123 -19.07 16.38 -24.71
N THR A 124 -18.96 15.10 -24.38
CA THR A 124 -17.70 14.48 -23.99
C THR A 124 -17.46 13.27 -24.89
N GLY A 125 -16.20 13.10 -25.29
CA GLY A 125 -15.79 11.95 -26.08
C GLY A 125 -14.49 11.34 -25.59
N TYR A 126 -14.17 10.18 -26.16
CA TYR A 126 -12.97 9.41 -25.89
C TYR A 126 -12.20 9.12 -27.18
N GLY A 127 -10.88 9.00 -27.09
CA GLY A 127 -10.00 8.68 -28.21
C GLY A 127 -8.75 7.93 -27.74
N PHE A 128 -7.98 7.41 -28.69
CA PHE A 128 -6.79 6.60 -28.43
C PHE A 128 -5.63 7.13 -29.27
N VAL A 129 -4.48 7.35 -28.64
CA VAL A 129 -3.26 7.82 -29.33
C VAL A 129 -2.03 7.36 -28.57
N ASP A 130 -1.08 6.75 -29.28
CA ASP A 130 0.26 6.45 -28.79
C ASP A 130 1.09 7.76 -28.72
N LEU A 131 1.22 8.31 -27.50
CA LEU A 131 1.87 9.60 -27.26
C LEU A 131 3.39 9.47 -27.16
N ASN A 132 3.91 8.42 -26.53
CA ASN A 132 5.35 8.18 -26.31
C ASN A 132 6.01 7.30 -27.38
N GLY A 133 5.23 6.64 -28.24
CA GLY A 133 5.73 5.73 -29.28
C GLY A 133 6.07 4.33 -28.77
N ASP A 134 5.53 3.91 -27.62
CA ASP A 134 5.81 2.60 -27.01
C ASP A 134 4.93 1.46 -27.59
N GLY A 135 3.93 1.81 -28.42
CA GLY A 135 2.99 0.89 -29.02
C GLY A 135 1.75 0.61 -28.19
N ILE A 136 1.58 1.27 -27.04
CA ILE A 136 0.35 1.33 -26.24
C ILE A 136 -0.34 2.65 -26.59
N ASN A 137 -1.61 2.60 -26.95
CA ASN A 137 -2.37 3.83 -27.11
C ASN A 137 -2.83 4.34 -25.74
N GLU A 138 -2.55 5.61 -25.43
CA GLU A 138 -3.18 6.30 -24.30
C GLU A 138 -4.65 6.60 -24.58
N LEU A 139 -5.49 6.38 -23.57
CA LEU A 139 -6.85 6.88 -23.54
C LEU A 139 -6.87 8.39 -23.32
N ILE A 140 -7.58 9.11 -24.19
CA ILE A 140 -7.87 10.54 -24.05
C ILE A 140 -9.37 10.71 -23.83
N ILE A 141 -9.78 11.34 -22.73
CA ILE A 141 -11.16 11.82 -22.54
C ILE A 141 -11.16 13.35 -22.65
N GLY A 142 -12.05 13.92 -23.46
CA GLY A 142 -12.04 15.36 -23.70
C GLY A 142 -13.37 15.96 -24.16
N ASN A 143 -13.36 17.28 -24.31
CA ASN A 143 -14.54 18.08 -24.66
C ASN A 143 -14.88 17.98 -26.17
N LEU A 144 -16.17 17.88 -26.44
CA LEU A 144 -16.81 17.97 -27.77
C LEU A 144 -17.91 19.05 -27.84
N SER A 145 -18.22 19.72 -26.72
CA SER A 145 -19.19 20.82 -26.70
C SER A 145 -18.69 22.06 -27.43
N ASP A 146 -19.62 22.97 -27.77
CA ASP A 146 -19.32 24.27 -28.36
C ASP A 146 -19.03 25.37 -27.32
N ASP A 147 -18.81 25.03 -26.05
CA ASP A 147 -18.38 26.00 -25.03
C ASP A 147 -16.93 26.44 -25.31
N GLU A 148 -16.76 27.70 -25.71
CA GLU A 148 -15.45 28.29 -26.02
C GLU A 148 -14.45 28.19 -24.86
N ARG A 149 -14.90 28.08 -23.61
CA ARG A 149 -14.02 27.91 -22.43
C ARG A 149 -13.39 26.53 -22.35
N LEU A 150 -14.00 25.54 -22.99
CA LEU A 150 -13.59 24.14 -22.99
C LEU A 150 -13.00 23.71 -24.34
N ASP A 151 -12.78 24.66 -25.27
CA ASP A 151 -12.29 24.35 -26.63
C ASP A 151 -11.03 23.47 -26.57
N LYS A 152 -11.13 22.26 -27.14
CA LYS A 152 -10.08 21.23 -27.20
C LYS A 152 -9.58 20.72 -25.85
N MET A 153 -10.26 21.04 -24.75
CA MET A 153 -9.82 20.65 -23.43
C MET A 153 -9.84 19.13 -23.26
N VAL A 154 -8.76 18.59 -22.69
CA VAL A 154 -8.64 17.20 -22.28
C VAL A 154 -8.94 17.11 -20.79
N TYR A 155 -9.80 16.17 -20.41
CA TYR A 155 -10.19 15.91 -19.03
C TYR A 155 -9.30 14.86 -18.37
N LEU A 156 -8.94 13.81 -19.10
CA LEU A 156 -8.16 12.68 -18.61
C LEU A 156 -7.24 12.17 -19.72
N ILE A 157 -5.99 11.86 -19.35
CA ILE A 157 -5.08 11.01 -20.12
C ILE A 157 -4.72 9.82 -19.25
N SER A 158 -4.87 8.61 -19.78
CA SER A 158 -4.51 7.37 -19.09
C SER A 158 -3.73 6.44 -20.00
N THR A 159 -2.78 5.70 -19.46
CA THR A 159 -2.06 4.62 -20.15
C THR A 159 -2.45 3.26 -19.55
N ILE A 160 -1.93 2.15 -20.09
CA ILE A 160 -1.99 0.84 -19.44
C ILE A 160 -0.63 0.54 -18.83
N HIS A 161 -0.58 0.38 -17.51
CA HIS A 161 0.60 -0.08 -16.80
C HIS A 161 0.24 -1.31 -15.99
N ASN A 162 1.09 -2.34 -16.02
CA ASN A 162 0.83 -3.60 -15.31
C ASN A 162 -0.59 -4.18 -15.56
N ASN A 163 -1.09 -4.09 -16.79
CA ASN A 163 -2.43 -4.51 -17.22
C ASN A 163 -3.61 -3.79 -16.53
N VAL A 164 -3.38 -2.60 -15.98
CA VAL A 164 -4.42 -1.75 -15.40
C VAL A 164 -4.41 -0.36 -16.04
N PRO A 165 -5.58 0.29 -16.20
CA PRO A 165 -5.62 1.69 -16.55
C PRO A 165 -4.97 2.56 -15.49
N TYR A 166 -3.92 3.28 -15.87
CA TYR A 166 -3.17 4.21 -15.02
C TYR A 166 -3.42 5.65 -15.45
N GLY A 167 -3.98 6.46 -14.55
CA GLY A 167 -4.27 7.87 -14.81
C GLY A 167 -3.01 8.73 -14.76
N VAL A 168 -2.53 9.20 -15.91
CA VAL A 168 -1.30 10.00 -15.99
C VAL A 168 -1.57 11.48 -15.72
N LEU A 169 -2.66 12.03 -16.28
CA LEU A 169 -3.02 13.44 -16.12
C LEU A 169 -4.53 13.62 -16.02
N THR A 170 -4.95 14.57 -15.17
CA THR A 170 -6.36 14.91 -15.00
C THR A 170 -6.55 16.42 -14.83
N SER A 171 -7.48 17.00 -15.58
CA SER A 171 -7.82 18.42 -15.45
C SER A 171 -8.66 18.72 -14.21
N SER A 172 -8.67 19.98 -13.79
CA SER A 172 -9.46 20.52 -12.69
C SER A 172 -9.93 21.95 -13.00
N GLU A 173 -10.61 22.63 -12.07
CA GLU A 173 -11.04 24.02 -12.27
C GLU A 173 -9.88 25.01 -12.50
N THR A 174 -8.68 24.69 -12.04
CA THR A 174 -7.51 25.57 -12.11
C THR A 174 -6.38 25.03 -12.98
N ILE A 175 -6.51 23.79 -13.47
CA ILE A 175 -5.49 23.10 -14.29
C ILE A 175 -6.15 22.49 -15.53
N ASN A 176 -5.74 22.96 -16.71
CA ASN A 176 -6.27 22.51 -17.99
C ASN A 176 -5.19 21.82 -18.83
N TYR A 177 -5.54 20.68 -19.42
CA TYR A 177 -4.67 19.93 -20.33
C TYR A 177 -5.19 19.97 -21.76
N TYR A 178 -4.26 19.92 -22.72
CA TYR A 178 -4.57 19.93 -24.16
C TYR A 178 -3.58 19.04 -24.91
N LEU A 179 -4.04 18.42 -26.00
CA LEU A 179 -3.11 17.88 -27.00
C LEU A 179 -2.55 19.00 -27.87
N CYS A 180 -1.25 18.94 -28.11
CA CYS A 180 -0.51 19.86 -28.97
C CYS A 180 0.16 19.11 -30.12
N GLN A 181 0.59 19.84 -31.14
CA GLN A 181 1.39 19.31 -32.25
C GLN A 181 2.62 18.54 -31.74
N ASP A 182 3.04 17.53 -32.51
CA ASP A 182 4.17 16.65 -32.20
C ASP A 182 4.00 15.86 -30.88
N ASN A 183 2.79 15.37 -30.60
CA ASN A 183 2.43 14.60 -29.39
C ASN A 183 2.74 15.29 -28.04
N LYS A 184 2.87 16.62 -28.05
CA LYS A 184 3.08 17.39 -26.83
C LYS A 184 1.80 17.54 -26.05
N ILE A 185 1.95 17.71 -24.75
CA ILE A 185 0.86 18.03 -23.84
C ILE A 185 0.99 19.49 -23.44
N GLY A 186 -0.05 20.26 -23.73
CA GLY A 186 -0.21 21.60 -23.22
C GLY A 186 -0.77 21.57 -21.81
N TYR A 187 -0.11 22.29 -20.91
CA TYR A 187 -0.58 22.55 -19.55
C TYR A 187 -0.86 24.04 -19.35
N GLU A 188 -2.03 24.34 -18.79
CA GLU A 188 -2.39 25.65 -18.30
C GLU A 188 -2.75 25.59 -16.83
N ALA A 189 -2.22 26.53 -16.05
CA ALA A 189 -2.65 26.72 -14.67
C ALA A 189 -2.97 28.17 -14.37
N HIS A 190 -4.05 28.37 -13.61
CA HIS A 190 -4.55 29.68 -13.21
C HIS A 190 -4.54 29.78 -11.68
N GLY A 191 -3.57 30.52 -11.15
CA GLY A 191 -3.42 30.77 -9.71
C GLY A 191 -4.56 31.61 -9.16
N VAL A 192 -5.18 31.13 -8.09
CA VAL A 192 -6.30 31.80 -7.38
C VAL A 192 -5.85 32.66 -6.19
N ASP A 193 -4.55 32.70 -5.91
CA ASP A 193 -3.97 33.40 -4.75
C ASP A 193 -3.76 34.91 -4.96
N TYR A 194 -3.43 35.61 -3.86
CA TYR A 194 -3.25 37.07 -3.79
C TYR A 194 -2.28 37.64 -4.85
N LYS A 195 -1.31 36.84 -5.33
CA LYS A 195 -0.34 37.22 -6.37
C LYS A 195 -0.60 36.59 -7.74
N TRP A 196 -1.87 36.27 -8.06
CA TRP A 196 -2.40 35.79 -9.35
C TRP A 196 -1.35 35.49 -10.41
N SER A 197 -1.17 34.22 -10.73
CA SER A 197 -0.25 33.76 -11.77
C SER A 197 -0.99 32.96 -12.82
N ASN A 198 -0.51 33.03 -14.07
CA ASN A 198 -0.91 32.08 -15.10
C ASN A 198 0.34 31.42 -15.64
N THR A 199 0.21 30.14 -15.95
CA THR A 199 1.32 29.34 -16.47
C THR A 199 0.86 28.63 -17.73
N TYR A 200 1.72 28.61 -18.74
CA TYR A 200 1.51 27.93 -20.02
C TYR A 200 2.78 27.13 -20.32
N ARG A 201 2.67 25.81 -20.30
CA ARG A 201 3.81 24.89 -20.39
C ARG A 201 3.56 23.80 -21.42
N TRP A 202 4.64 23.34 -22.05
CA TRP A 202 4.64 22.08 -22.78
C TRP A 202 5.31 20.99 -21.97
N TYR A 203 4.73 19.81 -22.09
CA TYR A 203 5.25 18.55 -21.62
C TYR A 203 5.31 17.57 -22.79
N GLU A 204 6.14 16.55 -22.65
CA GLU A 204 6.07 15.31 -23.44
C GLU A 204 5.79 14.15 -22.50
N PHE A 205 5.20 13.09 -23.04
CA PHE A 205 5.04 11.86 -22.29
C PHE A 205 6.42 11.23 -22.05
N ALA A 206 6.67 10.77 -20.82
CA ALA A 206 7.92 10.10 -20.49
C ALA A 206 8.02 8.76 -21.24
N GLU A 207 9.25 8.26 -21.40
CA GLU A 207 9.51 6.99 -22.09
C GLU A 207 8.85 5.79 -21.39
N ASP A 208 8.62 5.88 -20.07
CA ASP A 208 7.91 4.86 -19.30
C ASP A 208 6.37 4.92 -19.43
N GLY A 209 5.83 6.00 -20.01
CA GLY A 209 4.38 6.22 -20.13
C GLY A 209 3.67 6.59 -18.82
N LEU A 210 4.37 6.63 -17.68
CA LEU A 210 3.76 6.80 -16.35
C LEU A 210 3.79 8.25 -15.87
N SER A 211 4.51 9.11 -16.58
CA SER A 211 4.71 10.49 -16.21
C SER A 211 4.91 11.39 -17.44
N THR A 212 5.18 12.66 -17.19
CA THR A 212 5.46 13.62 -18.25
C THR A 212 6.72 14.41 -17.94
N ASP A 213 7.55 14.60 -18.97
CA ASP A 213 8.75 15.42 -18.90
C ASP A 213 8.46 16.86 -19.30
N TYR A 214 9.01 17.78 -18.52
CA TYR A 214 8.82 19.20 -18.74
C TYR A 214 9.75 19.73 -19.85
N ILE A 215 9.20 20.48 -20.80
CA ILE A 215 9.94 21.00 -21.96
C ILE A 215 10.32 22.48 -21.79
N GLU A 216 9.32 23.35 -21.77
CA GLU A 216 9.49 24.80 -21.61
C GLU A 216 8.15 25.46 -21.25
N GLY A 217 8.21 26.69 -20.77
CA GLY A 217 7.02 27.40 -20.34
C GLY A 217 7.18 28.90 -20.22
N VAL A 218 6.03 29.56 -20.15
CA VAL A 218 5.91 30.98 -19.83
C VAL A 218 4.92 31.16 -18.70
N GLN A 219 5.27 32.01 -17.74
CA GLN A 219 4.39 32.36 -16.63
C GLN A 219 4.26 33.87 -16.48
N SER A 220 3.06 34.31 -16.10
CA SER A 220 2.77 35.68 -15.66
C SER A 220 2.56 35.70 -14.15
N TYR A 221 2.92 36.80 -13.49
CA TYR A 221 2.64 37.01 -12.07
C TYR A 221 2.52 38.50 -11.75
N LYS A 222 1.88 38.81 -10.61
CA LYS A 222 1.79 40.20 -10.13
C LYS A 222 3.02 40.60 -9.32
N GLY A 223 3.66 41.70 -9.76
CA GLY A 223 4.69 42.40 -9.01
C GLY A 223 4.14 43.12 -7.77
N ASP A 224 5.02 43.62 -6.91
CA ASP A 224 4.63 44.32 -5.67
C ASP A 224 3.91 45.65 -5.92
N ASP A 225 4.01 46.19 -7.14
CA ASP A 225 3.30 47.38 -7.62
C ASP A 225 2.05 47.06 -8.45
N ASP A 226 1.57 45.82 -8.38
CA ASP A 226 0.48 45.25 -9.19
C ASP A 226 0.76 45.22 -10.71
N SER A 227 1.99 45.49 -11.15
CA SER A 227 2.36 45.31 -12.57
C SER A 227 2.38 43.83 -12.94
N MET A 228 2.04 43.54 -14.20
CA MET A 228 2.17 42.18 -14.74
C MET A 228 3.60 41.94 -15.17
N LEU A 229 4.23 40.93 -14.56
CA LEU A 229 5.59 40.51 -14.87
C LEU A 229 5.57 39.11 -15.49
N TRP A 230 6.61 38.81 -16.27
CA TRP A 230 6.66 37.60 -17.08
C TRP A 230 8.01 36.92 -16.94
N LYS A 231 7.96 35.60 -16.88
CA LYS A 231 9.14 34.73 -16.90
C LYS A 231 8.99 33.66 -17.95
N ARG A 232 10.11 33.30 -18.57
CA ARG A 232 10.29 32.05 -19.29
C ARG A 232 10.98 31.05 -18.36
N GLU A 233 10.60 29.79 -18.50
CA GLU A 233 11.19 28.67 -17.80
C GLU A 233 11.68 27.65 -18.84
N ASP A 234 12.92 27.18 -18.72
CA ASP A 234 13.50 26.14 -19.59
C ASP A 234 13.28 24.72 -19.04
N ALA A 235 13.66 23.69 -19.78
CA ALA A 235 13.47 22.28 -19.39
C ALA A 235 14.08 21.89 -18.02
N TYR A 236 14.99 22.70 -17.48
CA TYR A 236 15.62 22.46 -16.18
C TYR A 236 14.97 23.27 -15.05
N GLY A 237 13.86 23.96 -15.34
CA GLY A 237 13.18 24.85 -14.39
C GLY A 237 13.88 26.20 -14.18
N ASN A 238 14.87 26.57 -15.01
CA ASN A 238 15.55 27.85 -14.85
C ASN A 238 14.65 29.00 -15.33
N GLU A 239 14.39 29.95 -14.44
CA GLU A 239 13.56 31.11 -14.74
C GLU A 239 14.38 32.29 -15.27
N THR A 240 13.87 32.95 -16.31
CA THR A 240 14.42 34.21 -16.83
C THR A 240 13.32 35.22 -17.04
N ASP A 241 13.48 36.44 -16.53
CA ASP A 241 12.56 37.54 -16.76
C ASP A 241 12.52 37.90 -18.26
N ILE A 242 11.32 38.05 -18.81
CA ILE A 242 11.10 38.40 -20.22
C ILE A 242 10.18 39.62 -20.34
N SER A 243 10.24 40.28 -21.49
CA SER A 243 9.31 41.36 -21.81
C SER A 243 7.90 40.82 -22.11
N GLN A 244 6.89 41.69 -21.98
CA GLN A 244 5.52 41.37 -22.37
C GLN A 244 5.43 40.93 -23.85
N ASP A 245 6.12 41.63 -24.77
CA ASP A 245 6.14 41.27 -26.20
C ASP A 245 6.72 39.86 -26.46
N GLU A 246 7.68 39.42 -25.65
CA GLU A 246 8.26 38.07 -25.74
C GLU A 246 7.32 37.01 -25.16
N ALA A 247 6.61 37.36 -24.08
CA ALA A 247 5.61 36.50 -23.47
C ALA A 247 4.41 36.28 -24.41
N GLU A 248 3.87 37.35 -25.00
CA GLU A 248 2.74 37.27 -25.94
C GLU A 248 3.06 36.40 -27.15
N LYS A 249 4.28 36.47 -27.69
CA LYS A 249 4.73 35.58 -28.78
C LYS A 249 4.86 34.12 -28.33
N ALA A 250 5.33 33.88 -27.11
CA ALA A 250 5.43 32.52 -26.55
C ALA A 250 4.03 31.93 -26.34
N GLN A 251 3.09 32.72 -25.83
CA GLN A 251 1.70 32.35 -25.69
C GLN A 251 1.02 32.09 -27.04
N GLU A 252 1.23 32.94 -28.06
CA GLU A 252 0.70 32.72 -29.41
C GLU A 252 1.21 31.39 -29.99
N LYS A 253 2.50 31.09 -29.82
CA LYS A 253 3.10 29.79 -30.19
C LYS A 253 2.41 28.64 -29.42
N TYR A 254 2.16 28.82 -28.13
CA TYR A 254 1.46 27.84 -27.30
C TYR A 254 0.03 27.57 -27.78
N PHE A 255 -0.82 28.60 -27.86
CA PHE A 255 -2.21 28.48 -28.29
C PHE A 255 -2.34 27.90 -29.70
N SER A 256 -1.48 28.31 -30.64
CA SER A 256 -1.51 27.81 -32.02
C SER A 256 -1.06 26.35 -32.16
N SER A 257 -0.37 25.80 -31.17
CA SER A 257 0.04 24.39 -31.16
C SER A 257 -1.09 23.44 -30.77
N ARG A 258 -2.17 23.92 -30.13
CA ARG A 258 -3.29 23.07 -29.67
C ARG A 258 -4.06 22.46 -30.83
N ILE A 259 -4.22 21.14 -30.77
CA ILE A 259 -4.99 20.38 -31.73
C ILE A 259 -6.26 19.83 -31.07
N GLN A 260 -7.29 19.60 -31.87
CA GLN A 260 -8.46 18.87 -31.41
C GLN A 260 -8.10 17.39 -31.38
N ALA A 261 -8.28 16.74 -30.25
CA ALA A 261 -8.16 15.29 -30.15
C ALA A 261 -9.20 14.61 -31.07
N GLU A 262 -8.81 13.50 -31.71
CA GLU A 262 -9.75 12.67 -32.45
C GLU A 262 -10.61 11.87 -31.45
N LEU A 263 -11.80 12.39 -31.14
CA LEU A 263 -12.69 11.82 -30.13
C LEU A 263 -13.97 11.25 -30.75
N THR A 264 -14.39 10.10 -30.23
CA THR A 264 -15.72 9.52 -30.43
C THR A 264 -16.64 9.98 -29.30
N PRO A 265 -17.83 10.54 -29.59
CA PRO A 265 -18.78 10.91 -28.54
C PRO A 265 -19.21 9.69 -27.71
N PHE A 266 -19.43 9.86 -26.40
CA PHE A 266 -19.96 8.78 -25.56
C PHE A 266 -21.37 8.34 -25.97
N ALA A 267 -22.11 9.15 -26.72
CA ALA A 267 -23.38 8.76 -27.33
C ALA A 267 -23.26 7.57 -28.30
N ASP A 268 -22.08 7.39 -28.91
CA ASP A 268 -21.75 6.28 -29.81
C ASP A 268 -21.08 5.10 -29.08
N TYR A 269 -20.73 5.26 -27.78
CA TYR A 269 -20.14 4.20 -26.98
C TYR A 269 -21.19 3.16 -26.55
N SER A 270 -20.77 1.90 -26.54
CA SER A 270 -21.56 0.79 -26.01
C SER A 270 -20.81 0.18 -24.82
N PRO A 271 -21.33 0.31 -23.59
CA PRO A 271 -20.70 -0.23 -22.40
C PRO A 271 -20.39 -1.72 -22.50
N LYS A 272 -19.24 -2.12 -21.96
CA LYS A 272 -18.79 -3.51 -21.94
C LYS A 272 -19.26 -4.24 -20.68
N ASN A 273 -19.48 -3.51 -19.59
CA ASN A 273 -20.02 -4.03 -18.33
C ASN A 273 -21.35 -3.35 -17.95
N PRO A 274 -22.26 -4.02 -17.22
CA PRO A 274 -23.49 -3.42 -16.73
C PRO A 274 -23.22 -2.36 -15.64
N GLU A 275 -24.19 -1.48 -15.37
CA GLU A 275 -24.07 -0.36 -14.43
C GLU A 275 -23.77 -0.81 -12.99
N ASP A 276 -24.34 -1.95 -12.58
CA ASP A 276 -24.14 -2.57 -11.27
C ASP A 276 -22.83 -3.38 -11.16
N TYR A 277 -22.05 -3.49 -12.23
CA TYR A 277 -20.78 -4.22 -12.22
C TYR A 277 -19.77 -3.66 -11.21
N TYR A 278 -19.83 -2.35 -10.98
CA TYR A 278 -18.99 -1.59 -10.05
C TYR A 278 -19.70 -1.27 -8.72
N GLY A 279 -20.91 -1.82 -8.53
CA GLY A 279 -21.88 -1.33 -7.53
C GLY A 279 -21.98 -2.13 -6.24
N ASP A 280 -21.14 -3.14 -6.02
CA ASP A 280 -21.13 -3.90 -4.77
C ASP A 280 -19.79 -3.69 -4.04
N ASP A 281 -19.85 -3.35 -2.75
CA ASP A 281 -18.68 -3.18 -1.86
C ASP A 281 -17.83 -4.46 -1.71
N ALA A 282 -18.26 -5.57 -2.32
CA ALA A 282 -17.64 -6.89 -2.26
C ALA A 282 -16.62 -7.15 -3.40
N GLY A 283 -15.91 -6.09 -3.80
CA GLY A 283 -14.64 -6.19 -4.51
C GLY A 283 -14.62 -5.58 -5.91
N MET A 284 -13.61 -4.77 -6.17
CA MET A 284 -13.36 -4.12 -7.47
C MET A 284 -12.32 -4.89 -8.27
N VAL A 285 -12.45 -4.86 -9.59
CA VAL A 285 -11.41 -5.38 -10.48
C VAL A 285 -10.22 -4.42 -10.39
N PHE A 286 -9.03 -4.97 -10.12
CA PHE A 286 -7.79 -4.19 -10.24
C PHE A 286 -7.25 -4.31 -11.67
N GLY A 287 -7.03 -5.54 -12.12
CA GLY A 287 -6.40 -5.81 -13.41
C GLY A 287 -6.72 -7.19 -13.95
N LYS A 288 -6.44 -7.42 -15.23
CA LYS A 288 -6.78 -8.66 -15.94
C LYS A 288 -5.69 -9.05 -16.95
N GLY A 289 -5.70 -10.31 -17.38
CA GLY A 289 -4.77 -10.82 -18.40
C GLY A 289 -3.43 -11.31 -17.83
N TYR A 290 -3.30 -11.42 -16.51
CA TYR A 290 -2.10 -11.99 -15.89
C TYR A 290 -2.05 -13.51 -16.08
N SER A 291 -0.84 -14.05 -16.24
CA SER A 291 -0.63 -15.48 -16.42
C SER A 291 -0.64 -16.27 -15.09
N SER A 292 -0.45 -15.58 -13.97
CA SER A 292 -0.38 -16.15 -12.62
C SER A 292 -0.79 -15.15 -11.55
N TRP A 293 -1.14 -15.64 -10.37
CA TRP A 293 -1.43 -14.81 -9.21
C TRP A 293 -0.20 -14.01 -8.76
N ASN A 294 1.00 -14.58 -8.87
CA ASN A 294 2.26 -13.90 -8.52
C ASN A 294 2.42 -12.63 -9.36
N GLU A 295 2.23 -12.74 -10.68
CA GLU A 295 2.29 -11.60 -11.61
C GLU A 295 1.23 -10.55 -11.26
N GLY A 296 -0.01 -10.97 -11.04
CA GLY A 296 -1.10 -10.05 -10.70
C GLY A 296 -0.93 -9.34 -9.36
N TYR A 297 -0.44 -10.02 -8.33
CA TYR A 297 -0.20 -9.42 -7.02
C TYR A 297 1.02 -8.51 -7.01
N LEU A 298 2.10 -8.86 -7.73
CA LEU A 298 3.24 -7.95 -7.91
C LEU A 298 2.83 -6.68 -8.68
N ALA A 299 2.01 -6.82 -9.72
CA ALA A 299 1.40 -5.69 -10.40
C ALA A 299 0.65 -4.78 -9.42
N TYR A 300 -0.21 -5.36 -8.57
CA TYR A 300 -0.94 -4.60 -7.56
C TYR A 300 -0.05 -3.84 -6.59
N LEU A 301 0.94 -4.53 -6.02
CA LEU A 301 1.87 -3.93 -5.06
C LEU A 301 2.67 -2.79 -5.68
N ASN A 302 3.08 -2.93 -6.94
CA ASN A 302 3.78 -1.87 -7.67
C ASN A 302 2.89 -0.63 -7.91
N GLU A 303 1.64 -0.82 -8.34
CA GLU A 303 0.70 0.30 -8.54
C GLU A 303 0.31 1.00 -7.23
N ASN A 304 0.39 0.28 -6.10
CA ASN A 304 -0.01 0.76 -4.79
C ASN A 304 1.18 0.90 -3.82
N MET A 305 2.38 1.16 -4.35
CA MET A 305 3.62 1.22 -3.56
C MET A 305 3.57 2.27 -2.45
N SER A 306 2.83 3.36 -2.66
CA SER A 306 2.60 4.39 -1.63
C SER A 306 1.95 3.84 -0.36
N ASN A 307 1.16 2.76 -0.45
CA ASN A 307 0.59 2.10 0.74
C ASN A 307 1.70 1.52 1.64
N ALA A 308 2.78 1.00 1.08
CA ALA A 308 3.92 0.55 1.87
C ALA A 308 4.58 1.72 2.63
N GLU A 309 4.67 2.90 2.00
CA GLU A 309 5.16 4.12 2.66
C GLU A 309 4.25 4.55 3.82
N TYR A 310 2.95 4.25 3.75
CA TYR A 310 1.99 4.47 4.83
C TYR A 310 1.99 3.38 5.91
N GLY A 311 2.92 2.43 5.85
CA GLY A 311 3.11 1.43 6.91
C GLY A 311 2.20 0.22 6.79
N PHE A 312 1.67 -0.08 5.61
CA PHE A 312 0.88 -1.29 5.39
C PHE A 312 1.72 -2.54 5.69
N ILE A 313 1.05 -3.54 6.24
CA ILE A 313 1.62 -4.88 6.49
C ILE A 313 0.78 -5.92 5.76
N TYR A 314 1.38 -7.05 5.40
CA TYR A 314 0.77 -7.96 4.45
C TYR A 314 0.73 -9.40 4.92
N ALA A 315 -0.31 -10.14 4.59
CA ALA A 315 -0.38 -11.57 4.88
C ALA A 315 -0.90 -12.35 3.68
N LEU A 316 -0.46 -13.61 3.55
CA LEU A 316 -1.03 -14.57 2.60
C LEU A 316 -1.91 -15.54 3.38
N ILE A 317 -3.19 -15.60 3.03
CA ILE A 317 -4.18 -16.50 3.63
C ILE A 317 -4.76 -17.42 2.56
N TYR A 318 -5.35 -18.55 2.95
CA TYR A 318 -5.94 -19.51 2.01
C TYR A 318 -7.42 -19.68 2.34
N VAL A 319 -8.27 -18.84 1.76
CA VAL A 319 -9.69 -18.81 2.09
C VAL A 319 -10.44 -19.90 1.36
N ASP A 320 -10.24 -20.10 0.07
CA ASP A 320 -10.91 -21.17 -0.69
C ASP A 320 -10.06 -22.44 -0.88
N ASP A 321 -10.60 -23.45 -1.57
CA ASP A 321 -10.02 -24.80 -1.68
C ASP A 321 -8.93 -24.93 -2.77
N ASP A 322 -8.48 -23.83 -3.38
CA ASP A 322 -7.38 -23.86 -4.35
C ASP A 322 -6.01 -23.65 -3.67
N ASP A 323 -4.92 -23.69 -4.45
CA ASP A 323 -3.56 -23.48 -3.93
C ASP A 323 -3.06 -22.03 -4.09
N ILE A 324 -3.95 -21.11 -4.46
CA ILE A 324 -3.67 -19.70 -4.64
C ILE A 324 -3.98 -18.98 -3.32
N PRO A 325 -3.05 -18.20 -2.76
CA PRO A 325 -3.35 -17.43 -1.57
C PRO A 325 -4.16 -16.17 -1.93
N GLU A 326 -5.02 -15.74 -1.02
CA GLU A 326 -5.51 -14.37 -0.96
C GLU A 326 -4.48 -13.49 -0.26
N LEU A 327 -4.20 -12.32 -0.84
CA LEU A 327 -3.29 -11.34 -0.26
C LEU A 327 -4.06 -10.32 0.57
N VAL A 328 -3.75 -10.26 1.86
CA VAL A 328 -4.25 -9.26 2.80
C VAL A 328 -3.25 -8.09 2.81
N CYS A 329 -3.75 -6.88 2.58
CA CYS A 329 -3.03 -5.63 2.79
C CYS A 329 -3.72 -4.88 3.94
N ASP A 330 -3.12 -4.91 5.13
CA ASP A 330 -3.64 -4.27 6.34
C ASP A 330 -3.08 -2.85 6.44
N SER A 331 -3.96 -1.85 6.50
CA SER A 331 -3.56 -0.44 6.52
C SER A 331 -2.99 0.05 7.85
N GLY A 332 -3.07 -0.75 8.92
CA GLY A 332 -2.74 -0.36 10.28
C GLY A 332 -3.70 0.68 10.89
N VAL A 333 -4.71 1.13 10.13
CA VAL A 333 -5.65 2.18 10.52
C VAL A 333 -7.09 1.67 10.44
N GLU A 334 -7.78 1.72 11.58
CA GLU A 334 -9.17 1.28 11.76
C GLU A 334 -10.15 1.79 10.69
N ALA A 335 -10.01 3.06 10.27
CA ALA A 335 -10.87 3.65 9.24
C ALA A 335 -10.44 3.29 7.80
N GLY A 336 -9.19 2.85 7.62
CA GLY A 336 -8.67 2.40 6.33
C GLY A 336 -8.98 0.93 6.04
N GLY A 337 -9.24 0.13 7.08
CA GLY A 337 -9.55 -1.29 6.93
C GLY A 337 -8.42 -2.08 6.26
N CYS A 338 -8.77 -3.21 5.66
CA CYS A 338 -7.89 -4.09 4.92
C CYS A 338 -8.36 -4.21 3.49
N GLN A 339 -7.42 -4.35 2.57
CA GLN A 339 -7.69 -4.80 1.21
C GLN A 339 -7.38 -6.29 1.11
N ILE A 340 -8.26 -7.06 0.50
CA ILE A 340 -8.15 -8.50 0.36
C ILE A 340 -8.20 -8.85 -1.12
N LEU A 341 -7.04 -9.19 -1.64
CA LEU A 341 -6.82 -9.52 -3.03
C LEU A 341 -7.11 -11.00 -3.28
N THR A 342 -7.73 -11.25 -4.42
CA THR A 342 -8.03 -12.58 -4.93
C THR A 342 -7.58 -12.67 -6.36
N PHE A 343 -7.24 -13.88 -6.82
CA PHE A 343 -6.88 -14.12 -8.21
C PHE A 343 -7.74 -15.23 -8.81
N TYR A 344 -8.38 -14.95 -9.95
CA TYR A 344 -9.18 -15.94 -10.65
C TYR A 344 -9.18 -15.65 -12.16
N ASP A 345 -8.90 -16.67 -12.97
CA ASP A 345 -8.98 -16.59 -14.45
C ASP A 345 -8.20 -15.40 -15.06
N GLY A 346 -6.98 -15.16 -14.55
CA GLY A 346 -6.13 -14.07 -15.00
C GLY A 346 -6.51 -12.68 -14.49
N GLN A 347 -7.49 -12.58 -13.58
CA GLN A 347 -8.00 -11.34 -13.02
C GLN A 347 -7.64 -11.22 -11.53
N VAL A 348 -7.21 -10.03 -11.11
CA VAL A 348 -7.05 -9.66 -9.71
C VAL A 348 -8.25 -8.81 -9.28
N ASN A 349 -8.88 -9.19 -8.16
CA ASN A 349 -9.97 -8.42 -7.56
C ASN A 349 -9.60 -8.03 -6.13
N VAL A 350 -10.01 -6.84 -5.70
CA VAL A 350 -9.67 -6.23 -4.42
C VAL A 350 -10.94 -6.00 -3.62
N PHE A 351 -11.10 -6.69 -2.50
CA PHE A 351 -12.17 -6.45 -1.54
C PHE A 351 -11.71 -5.51 -0.42
N GLN A 352 -12.52 -4.50 -0.10
CA GLN A 352 -12.24 -3.55 0.95
C GLN A 352 -13.07 -3.89 2.19
N THR A 353 -12.43 -4.14 3.33
CA THR A 353 -13.12 -4.29 4.60
C THR A 353 -13.47 -2.92 5.18
N ALA A 354 -14.52 -2.84 6.01
CA ALA A 354 -14.93 -1.59 6.62
C ALA A 354 -14.00 -1.15 7.78
N ARG A 355 -13.38 -2.12 8.46
CA ARG A 355 -12.36 -1.94 9.51
C ARG A 355 -11.37 -3.12 9.50
N LEU A 356 -10.34 -3.03 10.34
CA LEU A 356 -9.19 -3.95 10.31
C LEU A 356 -9.54 -5.39 10.71
N TYR A 357 -10.38 -5.59 11.72
CA TYR A 357 -10.61 -6.92 12.25
C TYR A 357 -11.48 -7.76 11.31
N PHE A 358 -10.92 -8.87 10.87
CA PHE A 358 -11.67 -9.93 10.21
C PHE A 358 -11.09 -11.28 10.59
N THR A 359 -11.90 -12.31 10.39
CA THR A 359 -11.47 -13.70 10.43
C THR A 359 -11.87 -14.41 9.15
N TYR A 360 -11.26 -15.55 8.86
CA TYR A 360 -11.63 -16.37 7.71
C TYR A 360 -11.68 -17.86 8.07
N ILE A 361 -12.44 -18.64 7.28
CA ILE A 361 -12.42 -20.10 7.36
C ILE A 361 -11.44 -20.61 6.32
N GLU A 362 -10.27 -21.07 6.77
CA GLU A 362 -9.25 -21.63 5.89
C GLU A 362 -9.81 -22.80 5.07
N LYS A 363 -9.62 -22.76 3.74
CA LYS A 363 -10.22 -23.69 2.76
C LYS A 363 -11.75 -23.81 2.83
N GLY A 364 -12.45 -22.86 3.45
CA GLY A 364 -13.91 -22.86 3.63
C GLY A 364 -14.67 -21.90 2.70
N GLY A 365 -13.95 -21.00 2.03
CA GLY A 365 -14.48 -19.99 1.12
C GLY A 365 -15.26 -18.88 1.81
N LEU A 366 -15.04 -18.64 3.11
CA LEU A 366 -15.77 -17.66 3.91
C LEU A 366 -14.84 -16.71 4.67
N LEU A 367 -15.24 -15.45 4.74
CA LEU A 367 -14.58 -14.40 5.52
C LEU A 367 -15.64 -13.62 6.31
N CYS A 368 -15.29 -13.20 7.53
CA CYS A 368 -16.15 -12.38 8.38
C CYS A 368 -15.41 -11.13 8.83
N ASN A 369 -15.83 -9.94 8.35
CA ASN A 369 -15.37 -8.65 8.86
C ASN A 369 -16.29 -8.23 10.00
N SER A 370 -15.77 -8.25 11.23
CA SER A 370 -16.56 -8.14 12.45
C SER A 370 -15.96 -7.10 13.39
N GLU A 371 -16.46 -5.87 13.36
CA GLU A 371 -15.92 -4.83 14.26
C GLU A 371 -16.94 -3.73 14.51
N GLY A 372 -16.50 -2.59 15.03
CA GLY A 372 -17.35 -1.44 15.26
C GLY A 372 -16.69 -0.39 16.13
N HIS A 373 -17.37 0.74 16.30
CA HIS A 373 -16.90 1.84 17.12
C HIS A 373 -18.06 2.71 17.60
N MET A 374 -17.94 3.26 18.81
CA MET A 374 -18.89 4.22 19.39
C MET A 374 -20.33 3.71 19.46
N GLY A 375 -20.51 2.43 19.84
CA GLY A 375 -21.85 1.86 20.01
C GLY A 375 -22.53 1.43 18.72
N TYR A 376 -21.80 1.34 17.60
CA TYR A 376 -22.27 0.69 16.38
C TYR A 376 -21.26 -0.38 15.95
N TYR A 377 -21.75 -1.61 15.80
CA TYR A 377 -20.97 -2.78 15.47
C TYR A 377 -21.66 -3.64 14.42
N TYR A 378 -20.90 -4.54 13.81
CA TYR A 378 -21.38 -5.35 12.71
C TYR A 378 -20.65 -6.69 12.60
N ASP A 379 -21.30 -7.61 11.90
CA ASP A 379 -20.72 -8.87 11.42
C ASP A 379 -21.10 -9.03 9.95
N TYR A 380 -20.14 -8.83 9.06
CA TYR A 380 -20.34 -8.96 7.62
C TYR A 380 -19.64 -10.21 7.10
N VAL A 381 -20.42 -11.20 6.66
CA VAL A 381 -19.91 -12.48 6.17
C VAL A 381 -19.96 -12.51 4.66
N TYR A 382 -18.82 -12.79 4.04
CA TYR A 382 -18.64 -12.88 2.61
C TYR A 382 -18.24 -14.28 2.20
N ARG A 383 -18.70 -14.70 1.02
CA ARG A 383 -18.27 -15.92 0.34
C ARG A 383 -17.43 -15.58 -0.88
N LEU A 384 -16.28 -16.25 -1.01
CA LEU A 384 -15.47 -16.16 -2.21
C LEU A 384 -16.06 -17.09 -3.30
N GLU A 385 -16.43 -16.53 -4.44
CA GLU A 385 -16.90 -17.28 -5.61
C GLU A 385 -16.24 -16.73 -6.88
N LYS A 386 -15.37 -17.53 -7.51
CA LYS A 386 -14.70 -17.16 -8.78
C LYS A 386 -13.94 -15.84 -8.69
N GLY A 387 -13.14 -15.67 -7.64
CA GLY A 387 -12.37 -14.44 -7.38
C GLY A 387 -13.21 -13.22 -7.00
N LYS A 388 -14.51 -13.37 -6.71
CA LYS A 388 -15.35 -12.27 -6.24
C LYS A 388 -15.96 -12.58 -4.89
N TRP A 389 -15.98 -11.59 -4.01
CA TRP A 389 -16.64 -11.72 -2.72
C TRP A 389 -18.12 -11.45 -2.89
N LYS A 390 -18.94 -12.23 -2.19
CA LYS A 390 -20.40 -12.05 -2.19
C LYS A 390 -20.90 -11.98 -0.75
N PRO A 391 -21.67 -10.96 -0.38
CA PRO A 391 -22.26 -10.91 0.95
C PRO A 391 -23.22 -12.09 1.11
N THR A 392 -23.09 -12.79 2.23
CA THR A 392 -23.95 -13.92 2.64
C THR A 392 -24.69 -13.66 3.94
N PHE A 393 -24.23 -12.68 4.71
CA PHE A 393 -24.87 -12.20 5.92
C PHE A 393 -24.43 -10.75 6.17
N SER A 394 -25.39 -9.86 6.42
CA SER A 394 -25.13 -8.47 6.80
C SER A 394 -25.81 -8.17 8.15
N GLY A 395 -25.07 -8.38 9.24
CA GLY A 395 -25.55 -8.12 10.59
C GLY A 395 -25.02 -6.80 11.15
N SER A 396 -25.86 -6.07 11.87
CA SER A 396 -25.45 -4.92 12.68
C SER A 396 -26.07 -5.00 14.08
N TYR A 397 -25.34 -4.48 15.07
CA TYR A 397 -25.82 -4.38 16.44
C TYR A 397 -25.30 -3.10 17.07
N TYR A 398 -26.20 -2.31 17.66
CA TYR A 398 -25.91 -0.93 18.00
C TYR A 398 -26.78 -0.36 19.12
N GLU A 399 -26.34 0.78 19.65
CA GLU A 399 -26.88 1.52 20.78
C GLU A 399 -26.69 0.79 22.12
N PHE A 400 -25.96 1.43 23.03
CA PHE A 400 -25.83 0.94 24.40
C PHE A 400 -27.02 1.41 25.24
N ASP A 401 -27.45 0.58 26.19
CA ASP A 401 -28.36 1.02 27.25
C ASP A 401 -27.60 1.98 28.19
N GLU A 402 -27.77 3.30 28.00
CA GLU A 402 -27.13 4.32 28.84
C GLU A 402 -27.49 4.22 30.34
N SER A 403 -28.53 3.44 30.69
CA SER A 403 -28.90 3.20 32.09
C SER A 403 -28.13 2.05 32.74
N GLN A 404 -27.35 1.30 31.96
CA GLN A 404 -26.53 0.16 32.39
C GLN A 404 -25.04 0.42 32.13
N GLU A 405 -24.18 -0.35 32.80
CA GLU A 405 -22.76 -0.36 32.44
C GLU A 405 -22.60 -1.08 31.09
N ILE A 406 -21.67 -0.62 30.26
CA ILE A 406 -21.34 -1.28 29.00
C ILE A 406 -20.89 -2.71 29.31
N ASP A 407 -21.61 -3.67 28.77
CA ASP A 407 -21.40 -5.09 29.01
C ASP A 407 -20.83 -5.75 27.75
N TYR A 408 -19.71 -6.44 27.92
CA TYR A 408 -18.99 -7.14 26.85
C TYR A 408 -18.99 -8.63 27.19
N ASP A 409 -19.55 -9.42 26.30
CA ASP A 409 -19.61 -10.86 26.42
C ASP A 409 -18.31 -11.48 25.89
N GLU A 410 -17.46 -11.93 26.81
CA GLU A 410 -16.21 -12.62 26.47
C GLU A 410 -16.43 -13.97 25.75
N GLU A 411 -17.59 -14.61 25.88
CA GLU A 411 -17.90 -15.89 25.22
C GLU A 411 -18.23 -15.69 23.73
N THR A 412 -19.00 -14.64 23.43
CA THR A 412 -19.39 -14.31 22.05
C THR A 412 -18.47 -13.28 21.39
N GLY A 413 -17.60 -12.63 22.16
CA GLY A 413 -16.69 -11.59 21.66
C GLY A 413 -17.38 -10.27 21.30
N ARG A 414 -18.63 -10.05 21.76
CA ARG A 414 -19.49 -8.93 21.33
C ARG A 414 -19.97 -8.10 22.51
N TYR A 415 -20.30 -6.84 22.23
CA TYR A 415 -21.00 -5.99 23.20
C TYR A 415 -22.50 -6.28 23.19
N HIS A 416 -23.13 -6.23 24.36
CA HIS A 416 -24.58 -6.22 24.46
C HIS A 416 -25.13 -4.84 24.09
N THR A 417 -26.05 -4.80 23.13
CA THR A 417 -26.68 -3.57 22.61
C THR A 417 -28.20 -3.66 22.65
N LEU A 418 -28.89 -2.54 22.39
CA LEU A 418 -30.36 -2.49 22.39
C LEU A 418 -30.97 -3.03 21.09
N HIS A 419 -30.28 -2.83 19.97
CA HIS A 419 -30.77 -3.17 18.64
C HIS A 419 -29.83 -4.16 17.96
N TYR A 420 -30.43 -5.12 17.27
CA TYR A 420 -29.76 -6.10 16.41
C TYR A 420 -30.56 -6.19 15.12
N GLU A 421 -29.88 -6.15 13.98
CA GLU A 421 -30.48 -6.24 12.67
C GLU A 421 -29.72 -7.23 11.79
N VAL A 422 -30.44 -7.93 10.91
CA VAL A 422 -29.85 -8.72 9.83
C VAL A 422 -30.57 -8.37 8.55
N ASP A 423 -29.82 -8.01 7.50
CA ASP A 423 -30.35 -7.58 6.20
C ASP A 423 -31.38 -6.44 6.30
N GLY A 424 -31.19 -5.56 7.30
CA GLY A 424 -32.08 -4.43 7.61
C GLY A 424 -33.37 -4.79 8.36
N GLU A 425 -33.52 -6.03 8.82
CA GLU A 425 -34.64 -6.45 9.67
C GLU A 425 -34.22 -6.57 11.14
N GLU A 426 -34.86 -5.78 12.01
CA GLU A 426 -34.65 -5.80 13.46
C GLU A 426 -35.13 -7.13 14.10
N LEU A 427 -34.31 -7.67 15.00
CA LEU A 427 -34.51 -8.93 15.68
C LEU A 427 -33.89 -8.93 17.08
N ASP A 428 -34.15 -9.98 17.86
CA ASP A 428 -33.51 -10.14 19.17
C ASP A 428 -32.11 -10.75 19.06
N GLU A 429 -31.26 -10.47 20.05
CA GLU A 429 -29.87 -10.95 20.14
C GLU A 429 -29.72 -12.47 19.94
N GLN A 430 -30.61 -13.29 20.51
CA GLN A 430 -30.49 -14.75 20.39
C GLN A 430 -30.74 -15.19 18.95
N THR A 431 -31.72 -14.57 18.29
CA THR A 431 -31.99 -14.80 16.88
C THR A 431 -30.85 -14.29 16.00
N TYR A 432 -30.21 -13.17 16.34
CA TYR A 432 -29.03 -12.62 15.65
C TYR A 432 -27.90 -13.64 15.65
N LEU A 433 -27.47 -14.05 16.85
CA LEU A 433 -26.35 -14.96 17.05
C LEU A 433 -26.61 -16.33 16.41
N ALA A 434 -27.86 -16.81 16.42
CA ALA A 434 -28.23 -18.05 15.76
C ALA A 434 -28.08 -17.97 14.23
N LYS A 435 -28.49 -16.85 13.61
CA LYS A 435 -28.32 -16.63 12.16
C LYS A 435 -26.86 -16.46 11.79
N LEU A 436 -26.09 -15.72 12.59
CA LEU A 436 -24.66 -15.56 12.37
C LEU A 436 -23.94 -16.92 12.42
N LYS A 437 -24.23 -17.74 13.43
CA LYS A 437 -23.66 -19.09 13.54
C LYS A 437 -24.04 -20.02 12.38
N GLU A 438 -25.19 -19.80 11.74
CA GLU A 438 -25.57 -20.53 10.52
C GLU A 438 -24.76 -20.07 9.30
N ALA A 439 -24.44 -18.77 9.22
CA ALA A 439 -23.66 -18.18 8.14
C ALA A 439 -22.15 -18.41 8.28
N TYR A 440 -21.63 -18.42 9.51
CA TYR A 440 -20.20 -18.42 9.81
C TYR A 440 -19.87 -19.25 11.07
N ASP A 441 -18.98 -20.22 10.92
CA ASP A 441 -18.56 -21.13 12.00
C ASP A 441 -17.32 -20.58 12.71
N GLU A 442 -17.53 -19.71 13.70
CA GLU A 442 -16.46 -19.04 14.46
C GLU A 442 -15.47 -20.02 15.13
N GLU A 443 -15.87 -21.26 15.41
CA GLU A 443 -14.98 -22.28 15.98
C GLU A 443 -13.89 -22.74 14.98
N LYS A 444 -14.08 -22.47 13.68
CA LYS A 444 -13.10 -22.76 12.61
C LYS A 444 -12.40 -21.51 12.10
N ALA A 445 -12.76 -20.34 12.63
CA ALA A 445 -12.20 -19.07 12.20
C ALA A 445 -10.72 -18.98 12.53
N LYS A 446 -9.96 -18.37 11.61
CA LYS A 446 -8.57 -18.00 11.79
C LYS A 446 -8.41 -16.51 11.61
N GLU A 447 -7.43 -15.95 12.31
CA GLU A 447 -6.87 -14.64 12.05
C GLU A 447 -5.63 -14.79 11.15
N PRO A 448 -5.20 -13.75 10.45
CA PRO A 448 -3.88 -13.76 9.79
C PRO A 448 -2.76 -13.80 10.84
N ASP A 449 -1.96 -14.87 10.86
CA ASP A 449 -0.97 -15.13 11.90
C ASP A 449 0.46 -14.63 11.56
N SER A 450 0.70 -14.19 10.32
CA SER A 450 2.05 -13.85 9.83
C SER A 450 1.99 -12.68 8.86
N TYR A 451 2.31 -11.51 9.39
CA TYR A 451 2.43 -10.29 8.60
C TYR A 451 3.88 -10.07 8.17
N LEU A 452 4.05 -9.83 6.87
CA LEU A 452 5.29 -9.49 6.19
C LEU A 452 5.30 -7.99 5.87
N LEU A 453 6.50 -7.44 5.74
CA LEU A 453 6.70 -6.15 5.08
C LEU A 453 6.62 -6.30 3.57
N VAL A 454 6.50 -5.18 2.86
CA VAL A 454 6.40 -5.18 1.40
C VAL A 454 7.63 -5.81 0.73
N ASP A 455 8.84 -5.53 1.23
CA ASP A 455 10.09 -6.03 0.64
C ASP A 455 10.15 -7.57 0.70
N ASP A 456 9.84 -8.14 1.86
CA ASP A 456 9.75 -9.60 2.06
C ASP A 456 8.62 -10.24 1.29
N LEU A 457 7.43 -9.61 1.27
CA LEU A 457 6.29 -10.11 0.52
C LEU A 457 6.63 -10.16 -0.98
N MET A 458 7.14 -9.07 -1.54
CA MET A 458 7.46 -9.00 -2.96
C MET A 458 8.54 -10.01 -3.33
N SER A 459 9.58 -10.16 -2.50
CA SER A 459 10.59 -11.21 -2.68
C SER A 459 9.95 -12.59 -2.65
N TYR A 460 9.14 -12.88 -1.63
CA TYR A 460 8.50 -14.17 -1.45
C TYR A 460 7.56 -14.53 -2.61
N ILE A 461 6.78 -13.57 -3.11
CA ILE A 461 5.91 -13.76 -4.28
C ILE A 461 6.76 -13.99 -5.55
N SER A 462 7.91 -13.34 -5.67
CA SER A 462 8.77 -13.43 -6.85
C SER A 462 9.51 -14.77 -6.95
N ASP A 463 10.12 -15.25 -5.87
CA ASP A 463 11.01 -16.42 -5.89
C ASP A 463 10.85 -17.43 -4.74
N GLY A 464 9.89 -17.20 -3.84
CA GLY A 464 9.59 -18.05 -2.70
C GLY A 464 10.52 -17.87 -1.50
N LYS A 465 11.32 -16.80 -1.45
CA LYS A 465 12.22 -16.47 -0.35
C LYS A 465 11.95 -15.09 0.23
N MET A 466 12.18 -14.94 1.53
CA MET A 466 12.27 -13.62 2.16
C MET A 466 13.41 -12.80 1.55
N TYR A 467 13.30 -11.48 1.60
CA TYR A 467 14.26 -10.58 0.96
C TYR A 467 15.67 -10.81 1.49
N SER A 468 15.78 -11.04 2.80
CA SER A 468 17.03 -11.31 3.52
C SER A 468 17.43 -12.79 3.58
N ALA A 469 16.76 -13.70 2.85
CA ALA A 469 16.97 -15.14 2.99
C ALA A 469 18.42 -15.61 2.70
N ASP A 470 19.12 -14.90 1.83
CA ASP A 470 20.52 -15.18 1.48
C ASP A 470 21.49 -14.24 2.23
N HIS A 471 21.06 -13.41 3.18
CA HIS A 471 21.95 -12.53 3.94
C HIS A 471 22.85 -13.31 4.91
N ARG A 472 23.97 -12.68 5.31
CA ARG A 472 24.88 -13.23 6.32
C ARG A 472 25.23 -12.18 7.37
N TYR A 473 25.49 -12.64 8.59
CA TYR A 473 25.76 -11.78 9.74
C TYR A 473 27.14 -12.08 10.37
N GLU A 474 27.85 -11.03 10.80
CA GLU A 474 29.12 -11.10 11.53
C GLU A 474 28.99 -10.39 12.89
N LEU A 475 29.25 -11.11 13.99
CA LEU A 475 29.30 -10.54 15.34
C LEU A 475 30.69 -10.01 15.69
N VAL A 476 30.83 -8.69 15.79
CA VAL A 476 32.11 -8.05 16.17
C VAL A 476 32.06 -7.52 17.60
N ILE A 477 33.05 -7.89 18.41
CA ILE A 477 33.18 -7.38 19.79
C ILE A 477 34.25 -6.30 19.80
N GLU A 478 33.83 -5.05 19.91
CA GLU A 478 34.70 -3.89 19.92
C GLU A 478 34.00 -2.68 20.55
N ASP A 479 34.67 -2.05 21.52
CA ASP A 479 34.20 -0.77 22.08
C ASP A 479 34.31 0.32 21.00
N CYS A 480 33.17 0.82 20.54
CA CYS A 480 33.05 1.93 19.60
C CYS A 480 31.69 2.61 19.77
N THR A 481 31.47 3.73 19.07
CA THR A 481 30.13 4.32 18.95
C THR A 481 29.31 3.60 17.88
N TRP A 482 27.99 3.83 17.85
CA TRP A 482 27.13 3.33 16.79
C TRP A 482 27.60 3.81 15.40
N GLU A 483 27.90 5.10 15.25
CA GLU A 483 28.39 5.67 13.98
C GLU A 483 29.73 5.06 13.53
N GLU A 484 30.63 4.77 14.48
CA GLU A 484 31.88 4.08 14.18
C GLU A 484 31.64 2.63 13.77
N ALA A 485 30.69 1.94 14.39
CA ALA A 485 30.29 0.58 14.02
C ALA A 485 29.68 0.54 12.61
N ALA A 486 28.77 1.46 12.29
CA ALA A 486 28.18 1.62 10.96
C ALA A 486 29.25 1.76 9.88
N LYS A 487 30.17 2.71 10.07
CA LYS A 487 31.29 2.93 9.15
C LYS A 487 32.19 1.70 9.00
N LYS A 488 32.41 0.93 10.07
CA LYS A 488 33.22 -0.30 10.00
C LYS A 488 32.53 -1.41 9.22
N CYS A 489 31.20 -1.54 9.32
CA CYS A 489 30.46 -2.46 8.47
C CYS A 489 30.52 -2.03 7.00
N GLU A 490 30.35 -0.73 6.70
CA GLU A 490 30.53 -0.17 5.35
C GLU A 490 31.92 -0.45 4.77
N GLU A 491 32.98 -0.25 5.56
CA GLU A 491 34.37 -0.53 5.15
C GLU A 491 34.62 -2.02 4.84
N LYS A 492 33.79 -2.93 5.38
CA LYS A 492 33.80 -4.37 5.07
C LYS A 492 32.89 -4.75 3.90
N GLY A 493 32.17 -3.79 3.31
CA GLY A 493 31.21 -4.02 2.24
C GLY A 493 29.85 -4.54 2.73
N GLY A 494 29.46 -4.23 3.96
CA GLY A 494 28.14 -4.51 4.52
C GLY A 494 27.57 -3.27 5.21
N TYR A 495 26.62 -3.47 6.11
CA TYR A 495 25.99 -2.41 6.92
C TYR A 495 25.66 -2.96 8.31
N LEU A 496 25.21 -2.11 9.24
CA LEU A 496 24.72 -2.62 10.52
C LEU A 496 23.40 -3.37 10.30
N ALA A 497 23.23 -4.52 10.95
CA ALA A 497 22.14 -5.45 10.67
C ALA A 497 20.74 -4.83 10.84
N SER A 498 19.89 -4.95 9.82
CA SER A 498 18.50 -4.52 9.81
C SER A 498 17.59 -5.74 9.76
N MET A 499 17.05 -6.15 10.91
CA MET A 499 16.26 -7.39 11.00
C MET A 499 14.80 -7.10 10.62
N THR A 500 14.46 -7.37 9.36
CA THR A 500 13.18 -7.00 8.74
C THR A 500 12.13 -8.12 8.73
N CYS A 501 12.51 -9.37 9.00
CA CYS A 501 11.55 -10.46 9.24
C CYS A 501 11.92 -11.31 10.48
N ASP A 502 10.97 -12.13 10.94
CA ASP A 502 11.18 -13.02 12.10
C ASP A 502 12.32 -14.02 11.85
N GLU A 503 12.50 -14.46 10.60
CA GLU A 503 13.59 -15.34 10.19
C GLU A 503 14.97 -14.71 10.41
N GLU A 504 15.13 -13.40 10.22
CA GLU A 504 16.38 -12.70 10.52
C GLU A 504 16.65 -12.63 12.02
N PHE A 505 15.61 -12.30 12.81
CA PHE A 505 15.73 -12.33 14.26
C PHE A 505 16.17 -13.72 14.74
N ASP A 506 15.56 -14.79 14.22
CA ASP A 506 15.92 -16.17 14.55
C ASP A 506 17.36 -16.51 14.12
N ALA A 507 17.81 -16.06 12.95
CA ALA A 507 19.17 -16.27 12.45
C ALA A 507 20.21 -15.57 13.34
N VAL A 508 19.97 -14.30 13.70
CA VAL A 508 20.84 -13.52 14.58
C VAL A 508 20.86 -14.09 16.00
N ASP A 509 19.70 -14.47 16.53
CA ASP A 509 19.55 -15.17 17.81
C ASP A 509 20.42 -16.42 17.87
N ALA A 510 20.28 -17.27 16.85
CA ALA A 510 21.02 -18.52 16.73
C ALA A 510 22.53 -18.27 16.65
N LEU A 511 22.96 -17.24 15.90
CA LEU A 511 24.37 -16.86 15.78
C LEU A 511 24.95 -16.41 17.13
N ILE A 512 24.27 -15.52 17.85
CA ILE A 512 24.73 -15.03 19.17
C ILE A 512 24.81 -16.19 20.17
N LYS A 513 23.80 -17.06 20.19
CA LYS A 513 23.77 -18.26 21.04
C LYS A 513 24.90 -19.23 20.68
N ALA A 514 25.14 -19.51 19.40
CA ALA A 514 26.15 -20.43 18.92
C ALA A 514 27.59 -19.97 19.26
N GLU A 515 27.84 -18.67 19.20
CA GLU A 515 29.12 -18.08 19.56
C GLU A 515 29.29 -17.82 21.07
N GLY A 516 28.26 -18.09 21.88
CA GLY A 516 28.29 -17.92 23.33
C GLY A 516 28.37 -16.46 23.77
N LYS A 517 27.80 -15.55 22.97
CA LYS A 517 27.93 -14.09 23.11
C LYS A 517 26.71 -13.43 23.76
N GLN A 518 25.85 -14.16 24.47
CA GLN A 518 24.66 -13.61 25.12
C GLN A 518 24.93 -12.60 26.25
N ASN A 519 26.19 -12.40 26.66
CA ASN A 519 26.56 -11.39 27.68
C ASN A 519 27.04 -10.07 27.06
N TYR A 520 26.93 -9.90 25.74
CA TYR A 520 27.28 -8.68 25.01
C TYR A 520 26.02 -7.96 24.55
N CYS A 521 26.12 -6.63 24.42
CA CYS A 521 25.14 -5.80 23.76
C CYS A 521 25.65 -5.45 22.36
N PHE A 522 24.80 -5.55 21.35
CA PHE A 522 25.21 -5.34 19.96
C PHE A 522 24.49 -4.16 19.34
N TYR A 523 25.21 -3.18 18.81
CA TYR A 523 24.61 -2.19 17.93
C TYR A 523 24.05 -2.88 16.67
N ILE A 524 22.85 -2.45 16.28
CA ILE A 524 22.11 -2.89 15.08
C ILE A 524 21.72 -1.67 14.24
N GLY A 525 21.35 -1.91 12.99
CA GLY A 525 21.15 -0.91 11.95
C GLY A 525 19.83 -0.16 12.05
N ALA A 526 19.48 0.40 13.21
CA ALA A 526 18.33 1.28 13.35
C ALA A 526 18.70 2.59 14.06
N ARG A 527 18.10 3.70 13.60
CA ARG A 527 18.29 5.03 14.19
C ARG A 527 17.02 5.89 14.11
N TYR A 528 16.89 6.84 15.04
CA TYR A 528 15.80 7.79 15.06
C TYR A 528 15.92 8.80 13.91
N MET A 529 14.85 8.93 13.14
CA MET A 529 14.67 9.86 12.03
C MET A 529 13.50 10.81 12.34
N ASP A 530 12.95 11.51 11.34
CA ASP A 530 12.00 12.61 11.57
C ASP A 530 10.77 12.22 12.42
N TYR A 531 10.28 10.97 12.30
CA TYR A 531 9.02 10.52 12.92
C TYR A 531 9.10 9.20 13.69
N GLY A 532 10.26 8.53 13.74
CA GLY A 532 10.39 7.21 14.36
C GLY A 532 11.77 6.60 14.14
N PHE A 533 11.97 5.37 14.63
CA PHE A 533 13.20 4.62 14.34
C PHE A 533 13.08 3.95 12.97
N GLU A 534 14.11 4.10 12.15
CA GLU A 534 14.18 3.47 10.84
C GLU A 534 15.37 2.53 10.73
N TRP A 535 15.16 1.39 10.08
CA TRP A 535 16.21 0.52 9.57
C TRP A 535 17.10 1.27 8.58
N THR A 536 18.39 0.94 8.60
CA THR A 536 19.45 1.65 7.87
C THR A 536 20.01 0.87 6.69
N GLU A 537 19.50 -0.34 6.47
CA GLU A 537 19.77 -1.10 5.25
C GLU A 537 19.43 -0.25 4.00
N PRO A 538 20.38 -0.15 3.05
CA PRO A 538 20.15 0.58 1.81
C PRO A 538 19.15 -0.16 0.91
N GLY A 539 18.16 0.57 0.38
CA GLY A 539 17.26 0.06 -0.67
C GLY A 539 15.92 -0.49 -0.18
N LEU A 540 15.72 -0.66 1.13
CA LEU A 540 14.43 -1.01 1.70
C LEU A 540 13.35 0.01 1.32
N ILE A 541 12.21 -0.49 0.86
CA ILE A 541 11.00 0.32 0.63
C ILE A 541 10.41 0.71 1.98
N GLN A 542 10.21 -0.26 2.87
CA GLN A 542 9.62 -0.03 4.18
C GLN A 542 10.68 -0.05 5.28
N ARG A 543 10.92 1.11 5.89
CA ARG A 543 12.05 1.31 6.80
C ARG A 543 11.68 1.41 8.27
N ASP A 544 10.41 1.43 8.64
CA ASP A 544 9.99 1.63 10.04
C ASP A 544 10.41 0.43 10.93
N CYS A 545 11.22 0.71 11.95
CA CYS A 545 11.68 -0.26 12.95
C CYS A 545 10.71 -0.39 14.14
N THR A 546 9.75 0.54 14.25
CA THR A 546 8.74 0.60 15.31
C THR A 546 7.33 0.24 14.85
N GLY A 547 7.18 -0.18 13.60
CA GLY A 547 5.91 -0.61 13.01
C GLY A 547 5.27 -1.81 13.73
N SER A 548 3.98 -2.04 13.44
CA SER A 548 3.14 -3.08 14.05
C SER A 548 3.74 -4.50 14.00
N GLY A 549 4.56 -4.81 12.99
CA GLY A 549 5.27 -6.09 12.87
C GLY A 549 6.45 -6.28 13.84
N TYR A 550 7.09 -5.19 14.29
CA TYR A 550 8.36 -5.25 15.03
C TYR A 550 8.26 -4.96 16.52
N PHE A 551 7.18 -4.32 16.97
CA PHE A 551 7.04 -3.94 18.38
C PHE A 551 7.13 -5.14 19.35
N LYS A 552 6.84 -6.36 18.87
CA LYS A 552 7.02 -7.63 19.61
C LYS A 552 8.48 -7.99 19.92
N HIS A 553 9.42 -7.40 19.19
CA HIS A 553 10.88 -7.56 19.35
C HIS A 553 11.51 -6.44 20.18
N TRP A 554 10.77 -5.36 20.45
CA TRP A 554 11.22 -4.30 21.34
C TRP A 554 11.10 -4.70 22.81
N LEU A 555 12.01 -4.18 23.63
CA LEU A 555 11.90 -4.29 25.07
C LEU A 555 10.62 -3.61 25.55
N ASP A 556 9.92 -4.22 26.52
CA ASP A 556 8.64 -3.70 27.00
C ASP A 556 8.74 -2.23 27.49
N MET A 557 7.83 -1.38 27.01
CA MET A 557 7.78 0.08 27.22
C MET A 557 8.88 0.91 26.52
N PHE A 558 9.61 0.36 25.56
CA PHE A 558 10.57 1.06 24.69
C PHE A 558 10.03 1.22 23.26
N PRO A 559 10.56 2.13 22.42
CA PRO A 559 11.66 3.06 22.70
C PRO A 559 11.35 4.13 23.76
N SER A 560 12.34 4.50 24.58
CA SER A 560 12.22 5.62 25.53
C SER A 560 12.49 6.98 24.89
N TYR A 561 13.18 7.00 23.75
CA TYR A 561 13.71 8.14 22.99
C TYR A 561 14.75 8.97 23.73
N ARG A 562 14.67 9.05 25.06
CA ARG A 562 15.52 9.83 25.94
C ARG A 562 15.59 9.21 27.32
N GLU A 563 16.77 9.33 27.94
CA GLU A 563 16.96 9.02 29.35
C GLU A 563 17.39 10.27 30.13
N THR A 564 17.00 10.35 31.41
CA THR A 564 17.55 11.33 32.36
C THR A 564 18.36 10.62 33.43
N LEU A 565 19.66 10.86 33.46
CA LEU A 565 20.57 10.29 34.46
C LEU A 565 20.26 10.81 35.88
N PRO A 566 20.70 10.11 36.94
CA PRO A 566 20.49 10.54 38.32
C PRO A 566 21.04 11.93 38.67
N ASP A 567 22.00 12.44 37.90
CA ASP A 567 22.56 13.78 38.06
C ASP A 567 21.81 14.87 37.28
N GLY A 568 20.74 14.50 36.57
CA GLY A 568 19.91 15.38 35.76
C GLY A 568 20.38 15.57 34.32
N THR A 569 21.41 14.85 33.88
CA THR A 569 21.85 14.88 32.47
C THR A 569 20.80 14.20 31.59
N GLU A 570 20.33 14.89 30.55
CA GLU A 570 19.47 14.31 29.53
C GLU A 570 20.31 13.70 28.40
N ILE A 571 19.96 12.49 28.00
CA ILE A 571 20.59 11.71 26.94
C ILE A 571 19.55 11.50 25.84
N GLN A 572 19.93 11.71 24.58
CA GLN A 572 19.15 11.30 23.42
C GLN A 572 19.54 9.88 23.03
N GLU A 573 18.53 9.04 22.81
CA GLU A 573 18.68 7.63 22.49
C GLU A 573 18.31 7.43 21.02
N ASP A 574 19.10 8.00 20.11
CA ASP A 574 18.75 8.03 18.69
C ASP A 574 19.18 6.77 17.92
N TYR A 575 19.64 5.71 18.59
CA TYR A 575 20.19 4.51 17.97
C TYR A 575 19.67 3.24 18.65
N CYS A 576 19.87 2.07 18.05
CA CYS A 576 19.40 0.81 18.62
C CYS A 576 20.54 -0.18 18.91
N GLU A 577 20.33 -0.97 19.97
CA GLU A 577 21.08 -2.18 20.27
C GLU A 577 20.16 -3.40 20.38
N TYR A 578 20.77 -4.58 20.31
CA TYR A 578 20.14 -5.88 20.49
C TYR A 578 20.74 -6.58 21.71
N ILE A 579 19.87 -6.93 22.66
CA ILE A 579 20.27 -7.42 23.99
C ILE A 579 19.54 -8.70 24.38
N TYR A 580 20.27 -9.60 25.04
CA TYR A 580 19.68 -10.83 25.59
C TYR A 580 19.20 -10.61 27.03
N ARG A 581 17.93 -10.95 27.28
CA ARG A 581 17.34 -10.92 28.63
C ARG A 581 17.21 -12.34 29.20
N LYS A 582 18.04 -12.64 30.19
CA LYS A 582 18.11 -13.97 30.81
C LYS A 582 16.85 -14.40 31.57
N SER A 583 16.06 -13.45 32.08
CA SER A 583 14.88 -13.77 32.91
C SER A 583 13.81 -14.56 32.15
N ASP A 584 13.75 -14.39 30.85
CA ASP A 584 12.75 -14.92 29.93
C ASP A 584 13.37 -15.55 28.67
N ASP A 585 14.70 -15.67 28.62
CA ASP A 585 15.44 -16.36 27.55
C ASP A 585 15.13 -15.81 26.14
N LYS A 586 15.01 -14.48 26.03
CA LYS A 586 14.64 -13.78 24.81
C LYS A 586 15.53 -12.57 24.55
N PHE A 587 15.74 -12.26 23.27
CA PHE A 587 16.43 -11.04 22.85
C PHE A 587 15.45 -9.92 22.54
N TYR A 588 15.94 -8.67 22.68
CA TYR A 588 15.15 -7.47 22.51
C TYR A 588 15.94 -6.37 21.84
N ILE A 589 15.25 -5.56 21.04
CA ILE A 589 15.70 -4.24 20.61
C ILE A 589 15.53 -3.26 21.77
N ASN A 590 16.53 -2.41 21.97
CA ASN A 590 16.51 -1.31 22.93
C ASN A 590 17.13 -0.06 22.29
N ASP A 591 16.53 1.11 22.48
CA ASP A 591 17.14 2.37 22.06
C ASP A 591 18.22 2.82 23.04
N VAL A 592 19.27 3.45 22.50
CA VAL A 592 20.50 3.82 23.18
C VAL A 592 21.14 5.06 22.56
N PRO A 593 21.99 5.79 23.30
CA PRO A 593 22.80 6.84 22.71
C PRO A 593 23.86 6.30 21.74
N ASN A 594 24.38 7.18 20.88
CA ASN A 594 25.49 6.87 19.97
C ASN A 594 26.69 6.25 20.70
N ASP A 595 27.01 6.75 21.90
CA ASP A 595 28.14 6.30 22.73
C ASP A 595 27.64 5.80 24.09
N VAL A 596 27.27 4.52 24.18
CA VAL A 596 26.81 3.88 25.42
C VAL A 596 27.89 3.92 26.49
N ILE A 597 29.16 3.76 26.12
CA ILE A 597 30.27 3.65 27.09
C ILE A 597 30.56 4.99 27.77
N ALA A 598 30.37 6.12 27.06
CA ALA A 598 30.54 7.45 27.64
C ALA A 598 29.58 7.70 28.82
N TYR A 599 28.33 7.26 28.70
CA TYR A 599 27.30 7.45 29.73
C TYR A 599 27.25 6.29 30.74
N TYR A 600 27.57 5.08 30.28
CA TYR A 600 27.57 3.86 31.07
C TYR A 600 28.93 3.12 31.00
N PRO A 601 29.98 3.61 31.70
CA PRO A 601 31.32 3.02 31.61
C PRO A 601 31.43 1.55 32.01
N GLY A 602 30.41 0.99 32.68
CA GLY A 602 30.31 -0.42 33.03
C GLY A 602 30.15 -1.35 31.82
N PHE A 603 29.69 -0.85 30.68
CA PHE A 603 29.56 -1.61 29.43
C PHE A 603 30.87 -1.74 28.64
N LYS A 604 31.95 -1.10 29.11
CA LYS A 604 33.26 -1.22 28.48
C LYS A 604 33.72 -2.68 28.40
N GLY A 605 34.08 -3.13 27.19
CA GLY A 605 34.45 -4.50 26.87
C GLY A 605 33.26 -5.47 26.75
N CYS A 606 32.03 -4.96 26.84
CA CYS A 606 30.78 -5.71 26.70
C CYS A 606 29.93 -5.22 25.52
N MET A 607 30.39 -4.20 24.78
CA MET A 607 29.76 -3.74 23.54
C MET A 607 30.31 -4.47 22.32
N GLY A 608 29.46 -4.60 21.31
CA GLY A 608 29.78 -5.08 19.98
C GLY A 608 28.81 -4.50 18.95
N TYR A 609 28.89 -5.01 17.73
CA TYR A 609 27.97 -4.67 16.65
C TYR A 609 27.79 -5.87 15.72
N ILE A 610 26.67 -5.88 15.00
CA ILE A 610 26.34 -6.92 14.01
C ILE A 610 26.47 -6.29 12.63
N CYS A 611 27.41 -6.78 11.82
CA CYS A 611 27.41 -6.44 10.40
C CYS A 611 26.58 -7.45 9.63
N GLU A 612 25.74 -6.94 8.75
CA GLU A 612 24.97 -7.68 7.76
C GLU A 612 25.56 -7.46 6.37
N TYR A 613 25.33 -8.43 5.51
CA TYR A 613 25.79 -8.38 4.13
C TYR A 613 24.86 -9.14 3.19
N ASP A 614 24.53 -8.48 2.09
CA ASP A 614 23.95 -9.08 0.89
C ASP A 614 24.93 -10.12 0.32
N ASN A 615 24.41 -11.21 -0.26
CA ASN A 615 25.21 -12.26 -0.90
C ASN A 615 25.22 -12.17 -2.42
#